data_AF-A0A351A3R5-F1
#
_entry.id   AF-A0A351A3R5-F1
#
_cell.length_a   1.000
_cell.length_b   1.000
_cell.length_c   1.000
_cell.angle_alpha   90.00
_cell.angle_beta   90.00
_cell.angle_gamma   90.00
#
_symmetry.space_group_name_H-M   'P 1'
#
loop_
_entity.id
_entity.type
_entity.pdbx_description
1 polymer ?
#
loop_
_entity_poly.entity_id
_entity_poly.type
_entity_poly.pdbx_seq_one_letter_code
_entity_poly.pdbx_strand_id
1 'polypeptide(L)'
;IIHVDIDPSSISKRVKVDVPIVGDVKEVLEEMIRQLEAGEARPNPDALAAWWKQVDEWRSRKCMVYKNSDEIIKPQFVIQKLWEVTGGEAIVTSDVGQHQM
;
A
#
# COMPACT_ATOMS: atom_id res chain seq x y z
N ILE A 1 -1.29 17.44 -0.91
CA ILE A 1 -1.91 16.25 -0.27
C ILE A 1 -3.39 16.23 -0.64
N ILE A 2 -3.82 15.14 -1.26
CA ILE A 2 -5.25 14.83 -1.48
C ILE A 2 -5.61 13.80 -0.40
N HIS A 3 -6.66 14.05 0.37
CA HIS A 3 -7.09 13.15 1.45
C HIS A 3 -8.58 12.86 1.32
N VAL A 4 -8.90 11.59 1.12
CA VAL A 4 -10.25 11.05 1.05
C VAL A 4 -10.54 10.31 2.36
N ASP A 5 -11.51 10.77 3.13
CA ASP A 5 -11.93 10.12 4.38
C ASP A 5 -13.45 10.27 4.54
N ILE A 6 -14.10 9.25 5.10
CA ILE A 6 -15.54 9.29 5.36
C ILE A 6 -15.86 10.11 6.61
N ASP A 7 -14.91 10.20 7.56
CA ASP A 7 -15.04 11.01 8.76
C ASP A 7 -14.40 12.41 8.53
N PRO A 8 -15.20 13.49 8.50
CA PRO A 8 -14.67 14.86 8.38
C PRO A 8 -13.64 15.21 9.47
N SER A 9 -13.74 14.61 10.65
CA SER A 9 -12.86 14.89 11.78
C SER A 9 -11.42 14.40 11.57
N SER A 10 -11.21 13.46 10.66
CA SER A 10 -9.89 12.93 10.28
C SER A 10 -9.15 13.85 9.31
N ILE A 11 -9.87 14.65 8.53
CA ILE A 11 -9.28 15.55 7.54
C ILE A 11 -8.50 16.67 8.23
N SER A 12 -7.26 16.89 7.79
CA SER A 12 -6.33 17.86 8.36
C SER A 12 -6.04 17.72 9.85
N LYS A 13 -6.39 16.58 10.48
CA LYS A 13 -6.17 16.32 11.91
C LYS A 13 -4.69 16.31 12.32
N ARG A 14 -3.81 15.81 11.44
CA ARG A 14 -2.36 15.66 11.68
C ARG A 14 -1.51 16.50 10.73
N VAL A 15 -1.91 16.60 9.47
CA VAL A 15 -1.17 17.26 8.40
C VAL A 15 -2.15 18.05 7.55
N LYS A 16 -1.79 19.27 7.15
CA LYS A 16 -2.62 20.11 6.29
C LYS A 16 -2.91 19.42 4.95
N VAL A 17 -4.18 19.35 4.58
CA VAL A 17 -4.65 18.80 3.30
C VAL A 17 -4.93 19.93 2.32
N ASP A 18 -4.51 19.77 1.06
CA ASP A 18 -4.74 20.76 0.00
C ASP A 18 -6.08 20.51 -0.71
N VAL A 19 -6.44 19.23 -0.89
CA VAL A 19 -7.71 18.82 -1.50
C VAL A 19 -8.40 17.81 -0.57
N PRO A 20 -9.30 18.28 0.32
CA PRO A 20 -10.07 17.42 1.19
C PRO A 20 -11.30 16.87 0.46
N ILE A 21 -11.54 15.57 0.56
CA ILE A 21 -12.74 14.92 0.02
C ILE A 21 -13.39 14.11 1.15
N VAL A 22 -14.61 14.49 1.53
CA VAL A 22 -15.41 13.75 2.50
C VAL A 22 -16.34 12.81 1.75
N GLY A 23 -16.19 11.51 1.96
CA GLY A 23 -17.07 10.52 1.33
C GLY A 23 -16.56 9.08 1.45
N ASP A 24 -17.39 8.14 1.05
CA ASP A 24 -17.00 6.74 0.93
C ASP A 24 -15.92 6.58 -0.14
N VAL A 25 -14.80 5.94 0.20
CA VAL A 25 -13.63 5.84 -0.69
C VAL A 25 -13.95 5.08 -1.97
N LYS A 26 -14.88 4.11 -1.94
CA LYS A 26 -15.27 3.35 -3.13
C LYS A 26 -15.99 4.25 -4.12
N GLU A 27 -16.99 5.01 -3.66
CA GLU A 27 -17.75 5.93 -4.51
C GLU A 27 -16.87 7.04 -5.09
N VAL A 28 -15.97 7.60 -4.27
CA VAL A 28 -15.02 8.62 -4.70
C VAL A 28 -14.07 8.07 -5.76
N LEU A 29 -13.51 6.87 -5.58
CA LEU A 29 -12.62 6.26 -6.57
C LEU A 29 -13.33 5.94 -7.87
N GLU A 30 -14.56 5.42 -7.82
CA GLU A 30 -15.37 5.17 -9.02
C GLU A 30 -15.59 6.45 -9.82
N GLU A 31 -15.90 7.55 -9.15
CA GLU A 31 -16.06 8.84 -9.82
C GLU A 31 -14.74 9.37 -10.38
N MET A 32 -13.64 9.27 -9.63
CA MET A 32 -12.32 9.67 -10.13
C MET A 32 -11.92 8.88 -11.39
N ILE A 33 -12.20 7.58 -11.43
CA ILE A 33 -11.95 6.75 -12.62
C ILE A 33 -12.81 7.21 -13.79
N ARG A 34 -14.12 7.41 -13.59
CA ARG A 34 -15.03 7.92 -14.64
C ARG A 34 -14.53 9.25 -15.24
N GLN A 35 -14.08 10.16 -14.38
CA GLN A 35 -13.54 11.46 -14.80
C GLN A 35 -12.22 11.30 -15.58
N LEU A 36 -11.35 10.38 -15.17
CA LEU A 36 -10.10 10.09 -15.89
C LEU A 36 -10.34 9.49 -17.27
N GLU A 37 -11.34 8.60 -17.39
CA GLU A 37 -11.72 7.97 -18.66
C GLU A 37 -12.39 8.96 -19.63
N ALA A 38 -13.27 9.81 -19.11
CA ALA A 38 -13.95 10.85 -19.90
C ALA A 38 -13.01 12.00 -20.29
N GLY A 39 -11.96 12.24 -19.50
CA GLY A 39 -10.97 13.27 -19.78
C GLY A 39 -10.03 12.92 -20.93
N GLU A 40 -9.51 13.96 -21.60
CA GLU A 40 -8.48 13.81 -22.63
C GLU A 40 -7.05 13.81 -22.06
N ALA A 41 -6.89 14.25 -20.81
CA ALA A 41 -5.60 14.29 -20.14
C ALA A 41 -5.02 12.88 -20.01
N ARG A 42 -3.74 12.72 -20.36
CA ARG A 42 -3.01 11.46 -20.22
C ARG A 42 -1.75 11.71 -19.38
N PRO A 43 -1.34 10.72 -18.57
CA PRO A 43 -0.09 10.83 -17.83
C PRO A 43 1.07 10.96 -18.81
N ASN A 44 2.07 11.76 -18.46
CA ASN A 44 3.30 11.86 -19.23
C ASN A 44 4.07 10.53 -19.10
N PRO A 45 4.29 9.79 -20.20
CA PRO A 45 4.91 8.46 -20.16
C PRO A 45 6.36 8.50 -19.68
N ASP A 46 7.12 9.54 -20.05
CA ASP A 46 8.53 9.68 -19.66
C ASP A 46 8.66 9.98 -18.16
N ALA A 47 7.79 10.86 -17.64
CA ALA A 47 7.75 11.16 -16.22
C ALA A 47 7.34 9.92 -15.39
N LEU A 48 6.38 9.15 -15.88
CA LEU A 48 5.93 7.91 -15.22
C LEU A 48 7.03 6.85 -15.26
N ALA A 49 7.74 6.70 -16.38
CA ALA A 49 8.87 5.78 -16.51
C ALA A 49 10.03 6.14 -15.56
N ALA A 50 10.37 7.43 -15.46
CA ALA A 50 11.38 7.91 -14.53
C ALA A 50 10.99 7.64 -13.06
N TRP A 51 9.70 7.84 -12.72
CA TRP A 51 9.20 7.53 -11.39
C TRP A 51 9.25 6.04 -11.06
N TRP A 52 8.80 5.18 -11.98
CA TRP A 52 8.86 3.73 -11.77
C TRP A 52 10.30 3.22 -11.60
N LYS A 53 11.24 3.76 -12.38
CA LYS A 53 12.67 3.45 -12.21
C LYS A 53 13.13 3.74 -10.78
N GLN A 54 12.78 4.90 -10.23
CA GLN A 54 13.16 5.26 -8.85
C GLN A 54 12.54 4.30 -7.82
N VAL A 55 11.26 3.94 -8.00
CA VAL A 55 10.57 2.97 -7.13
C VAL A 55 11.24 1.60 -7.19
N ASP A 56 11.63 1.14 -8.37
CA ASP A 56 12.27 -0.16 -8.55
C ASP A 56 13.71 -0.18 -8.01
N GLU A 57 14.43 0.94 -8.05
CA GLU A 57 15.70 1.10 -7.33
C GLU A 57 15.52 0.93 -5.81
N TRP A 58 14.43 1.44 -5.23
CA TRP A 58 14.15 1.22 -3.81
C TRP A 58 13.75 -0.22 -3.51
N ARG A 59 12.93 -0.85 -4.36
CA ARG A 59 12.56 -2.27 -4.24
C ARG A 59 13.75 -3.21 -4.41
N SER A 60 14.73 -2.87 -5.25
CA SER A 60 15.92 -3.70 -5.50
C SER A 60 16.78 -3.90 -4.25
N ARG A 61 16.68 -2.98 -3.27
CA ARG A 61 17.31 -3.13 -1.95
C ARG A 61 16.78 -4.32 -1.15
N LYS A 62 15.61 -4.87 -1.53
CA LYS A 62 14.98 -6.05 -0.92
C LYS A 62 15.02 -6.00 0.62
N CYS A 63 14.59 -4.86 1.18
CA CYS A 63 14.72 -4.56 2.60
C CYS A 63 14.00 -5.55 3.53
N MET A 64 13.02 -6.30 3.01
CA MET A 64 12.29 -7.33 3.76
C MET A 64 12.98 -8.70 3.74
N VAL A 65 14.09 -8.86 3.00
CA VAL A 65 14.85 -10.12 3.01
C VAL A 65 15.51 -10.31 4.36
N TYR A 66 15.38 -11.52 4.90
CA TYR A 66 16.00 -11.95 6.14
C TYR A 66 16.93 -13.12 5.87
N LYS A 67 17.98 -13.25 6.71
CA LYS A 67 18.87 -14.43 6.67
C LYS A 67 18.21 -15.57 7.43
N ASN A 68 17.98 -16.69 6.75
CA ASN A 68 17.44 -17.90 7.37
C ASN A 68 18.48 -18.57 8.30
N SER A 69 18.04 -19.51 9.12
CA SER A 69 18.91 -20.28 10.02
C SER A 69 18.48 -21.75 10.06
N ASP A 70 19.48 -22.64 10.12
CA ASP A 70 19.26 -24.08 10.27
C ASP A 70 19.15 -24.51 11.75
N GLU A 71 19.45 -23.60 12.68
CA GLU A 71 19.45 -23.85 14.12
C GLU A 71 18.17 -23.33 14.81
N ILE A 72 17.63 -22.21 14.32
CA ILE A 72 16.43 -21.58 14.86
C ILE A 72 15.44 -21.21 13.76
N ILE A 73 14.16 -21.46 14.03
CA ILE A 73 13.09 -21.04 13.13
C ILE A 73 12.92 -19.52 13.24
N LYS A 74 13.15 -18.82 12.12
CA LYS A 74 12.92 -17.38 12.04
C LYS A 74 11.41 -17.08 11.95
N PRO A 75 10.87 -16.13 12.73
CA PRO A 75 9.44 -15.78 12.64
C PRO A 75 9.01 -15.41 11.21
N GLN A 76 9.85 -14.69 10.47
CA GLN A 76 9.61 -14.32 9.07
C GLN A 76 9.46 -15.57 8.17
N PHE A 77 10.22 -16.63 8.46
CA PHE A 77 10.12 -17.90 7.76
C PHE A 77 8.80 -18.61 8.02
N VAL A 78 8.29 -18.55 9.25
CA VAL A 78 6.97 -19.12 9.58
C VAL A 78 5.87 -18.44 8.79
N ILE A 79 5.86 -17.10 8.75
CA ILE A 79 4.85 -16.33 8.00
C ILE A 79 4.97 -16.57 6.50
N GLN A 80 6.19 -16.61 5.97
CA GLN A 80 6.42 -16.96 4.57
C GLN A 80 5.88 -18.35 4.23
N LYS A 81 6.15 -19.36 5.07
CA LYS A 81 5.67 -20.72 4.85
C LYS A 81 4.15 -20.82 4.99
N LEU A 82 3.54 -20.08 5.91
CA LEU A 82 2.10 -19.99 6.02
C LEU A 82 1.48 -19.44 4.73
N TRP A 83 2.03 -18.35 4.20
CA TRP A 83 1.58 -17.78 2.92
C TRP A 83 1.74 -18.78 1.76
N GLU A 84 2.89 -19.45 1.65
CA GLU A 84 3.16 -20.45 0.60
C GLU A 84 2.18 -21.63 0.63
N VAL A 85 1.84 -22.14 1.82
CA VAL A 85 0.91 -23.29 1.98
C VAL A 85 -0.56 -22.88 1.76
N THR A 86 -0.92 -21.64 2.11
CA THR A 86 -2.29 -21.14 2.00
C THR A 86 -2.57 -20.46 0.66
N GLY A 87 -1.54 -20.21 -0.15
CA GLY A 87 -1.65 -19.43 -1.38
C GLY A 87 -2.00 -17.97 -1.16
N GLY A 88 -1.88 -17.46 0.08
CA GLY A 88 -2.30 -16.11 0.44
C GLY A 88 -3.80 -15.94 0.73
N GLU A 89 -4.57 -17.03 0.75
CA GLU A 89 -6.04 -16.99 0.93
C GLU A 89 -6.49 -17.16 2.38
N ALA A 90 -5.55 -17.31 3.32
CA ALA A 90 -5.89 -17.46 4.73
C ALA A 90 -6.35 -16.14 5.36
N ILE A 91 -7.36 -16.22 6.23
CA ILE A 91 -7.71 -15.12 7.15
C ILE A 91 -6.68 -15.10 8.27
N VAL A 92 -5.95 -13.98 8.40
CA VAL A 92 -4.91 -13.79 9.41
C VAL A 92 -5.40 -12.86 10.52
N THR A 93 -5.20 -13.27 11.77
CA THR A 93 -5.43 -12.44 12.96
C THR A 93 -4.16 -12.43 13.82
N SER A 94 -3.88 -11.32 14.48
CA SER A 94 -2.75 -11.19 15.40
C SER A 94 -3.14 -10.37 16.63
N ASP A 95 -2.40 -10.57 17.72
CA ASP A 95 -2.36 -9.59 18.81
C ASP A 95 -1.33 -8.49 18.46
N VAL A 96 -0.95 -7.67 19.43
CA VAL A 96 0.05 -6.60 19.27
C VAL A 96 1.43 -7.09 19.67
N GLY A 97 2.42 -6.91 18.79
CA GLY A 97 3.82 -7.21 19.10
C GLY A 97 4.68 -7.36 17.85
N GLN A 98 5.91 -7.84 18.03
CA GLN A 98 6.83 -8.07 16.90
C GLN A 98 6.30 -9.09 15.87
N HIS A 99 5.36 -9.95 16.28
CA HIS A 99 4.73 -10.93 15.38
C HIS A 99 3.63 -10.32 14.49
N GLN A 100 3.14 -9.11 14.82
CA GLN A 100 2.17 -8.35 14.03
C GLN A 100 2.84 -7.62 12.85
N MET A 101 4.10 -7.22 13.06
CA MET A 101 4.90 -6.44 12.10
C MET A 101 5.58 -7.37 11.10
#